data_AF-A0A090WJE3-F1
#
_entry.id   AF-A0A090WJE3-F1
#
_cell.length_a   1.000
_cell.length_b   1.000
_cell.length_c   1.000
_cell.angle_alpha   90.00
_cell.angle_beta   90.00
_cell.angle_gamma   90.00
#
_symmetry.space_group_name_H-M   'P 1'
#
loop_
_entity.id
_entity.type
_entity.pdbx_description
1 polymer ?
#
loop_
_entity_poly.entity_id
_entity_poly.type
_entity_poly.pdbx_seq_one_letter_code
_entity_poly.pdbx_strand_id
1 'polypeptide(L)'
;MNLKIFILILLIVCSTSCKSQTEKIEDRTIDYYFEQIGELELSELLKQKILIDSLTIAEKFKDTTSNRLNNEGFQKYSEIKMNIYLKFFKDYLYQQKVEYGNDFYVLYFTMAGFDDMEWNIVKWKKENWKGEERLDRERLKTDNDIEKILWNYDEAGKNLENIRIFIKNDYLIMERGNLYHSLYDLKNEKVILNEESPWNASDGKDKAEMNKWIKENLHDKIEQYLNKERE
;
A
#
# COMPACT_ATOMS: atom_id res chain seq x y z
N MET A 1 4.47 -56.45 6.95
CA MET A 1 4.21 -55.03 7.29
C MET A 1 2.71 -54.87 7.52
N ASN A 2 2.27 -54.54 8.74
CA ASN A 2 0.87 -54.57 9.13
C ASN A 2 0.01 -53.58 8.32
N LEU A 3 -1.18 -54.00 7.87
CA LEU A 3 -2.13 -53.15 7.12
C LEU A 3 -2.42 -51.82 7.85
N LYS A 4 -2.41 -51.84 9.19
CA LYS A 4 -2.53 -50.64 10.04
C LYS A 4 -1.38 -49.65 9.88
N ILE A 5 -0.15 -50.14 9.66
CA ILE A 5 1.03 -49.29 9.41
C ILE A 5 0.92 -48.63 8.03
N PHE A 6 0.40 -49.35 7.03
CA PHE A 6 0.21 -48.79 5.68
C PHE A 6 -0.86 -47.69 5.67
N ILE A 7 -1.97 -47.89 6.38
CA ILE A 7 -3.03 -46.87 6.54
C ILE A 7 -2.51 -45.64 7.29
N LEU A 8 -1.68 -45.84 8.32
CA LEU A 8 -1.08 -44.74 9.09
C LEU A 8 -0.11 -43.90 8.22
N ILE A 9 0.72 -44.56 7.41
CA ILE A 9 1.63 -43.86 6.47
C ILE A 9 0.82 -43.11 5.40
N LEU A 10 -0.24 -43.71 4.86
CA LEU A 10 -1.11 -43.08 3.86
C LEU A 10 -1.82 -41.83 4.41
N LEU A 11 -2.32 -41.90 5.66
CA LEU A 11 -2.93 -40.76 6.35
C LEU A 11 -1.94 -39.63 6.62
N ILE A 12 -0.69 -39.96 6.98
CA ILE A 12 0.37 -38.96 7.19
C ILE A 12 0.70 -38.27 5.86
N VAL A 13 0.87 -39.00 4.77
CA VAL A 13 1.17 -38.43 3.44
C VAL A 13 0.00 -37.58 2.91
N CYS A 14 -1.26 -38.01 3.09
CA CYS A 14 -2.42 -37.20 2.71
C CYS A 14 -2.59 -35.93 3.57
N SER A 15 -2.16 -35.96 4.84
CA SER A 15 -2.21 -34.78 5.73
C SER A 15 -1.10 -33.77 5.47
N THR A 16 0.05 -34.17 4.91
CA THR A 16 1.13 -33.26 4.52
C THR A 16 0.98 -32.72 3.11
N SER A 17 0.29 -33.42 2.21
CA SER A 17 -0.04 -32.95 0.86
C SER A 17 -1.18 -31.92 0.77
N CYS A 18 -1.81 -31.57 1.91
CA CYS A 18 -2.89 -30.59 1.98
C CYS A 18 -2.55 -29.35 2.82
N LYS A 19 -1.27 -28.94 2.78
CA LYS A 19 -0.84 -27.56 3.11
C LYS A 19 -0.19 -26.90 1.89
N SER A 20 -0.85 -26.97 0.75
CA SER A 20 -0.85 -25.79 -0.11
C SER A 20 -1.84 -24.80 0.51
N GLN A 21 -1.48 -24.26 1.68
CA GLN A 21 -1.96 -22.93 2.01
C GLN A 21 -1.34 -22.08 0.93
N THR A 22 -2.11 -21.75 -0.11
CA THR A 22 -1.78 -20.59 -0.91
C THR A 22 -1.50 -19.48 0.10
N GLU A 23 -0.29 -18.91 0.09
CA GLU A 23 0.03 -17.65 0.77
C GLU A 23 -0.74 -16.53 0.06
N LYS A 24 -2.07 -16.65 0.09
CA LYS A 24 -3.04 -15.71 -0.42
C LYS A 24 -3.18 -14.68 0.69
N ILE A 25 -2.24 -13.75 0.68
CA ILE A 25 -2.54 -12.43 1.19
C ILE A 25 -3.69 -11.88 0.33
N GLU A 26 -4.70 -11.35 1.00
CA GLU A 26 -5.83 -10.70 0.38
C GLU A 26 -5.49 -9.24 0.12
N ASP A 27 -6.03 -8.68 -0.96
CA ASP A 27 -5.88 -7.26 -1.29
C ASP A 27 -6.35 -6.38 -0.11
N ARG A 28 -5.65 -5.26 0.10
CA ARG A 28 -5.88 -4.28 1.15
C ARG A 28 -6.02 -2.88 0.56
N THR A 29 -6.98 -2.13 1.09
CA THR A 29 -7.09 -0.70 0.82
C THR A 29 -6.17 0.07 1.77
N ILE A 30 -5.92 1.33 1.47
CA ILE A 30 -5.26 2.22 2.43
C ILE A 30 -6.08 2.32 3.73
N ASP A 31 -7.41 2.33 3.65
CA ASP A 31 -8.31 2.50 4.79
C ASP A 31 -8.16 1.38 5.81
N TYR A 32 -7.95 0.15 5.36
CA TYR A 32 -7.64 -0.98 6.24
C TYR A 32 -6.45 -0.71 7.17
N TYR A 33 -5.42 -0.04 6.66
CA TYR A 33 -4.24 0.33 7.47
C TYR A 33 -4.50 1.55 8.35
N PHE A 34 -5.28 2.53 7.87
CA PHE A 34 -5.66 3.69 8.68
C PHE A 34 -6.62 3.32 9.83
N GLU A 35 -7.47 2.32 9.66
CA GLU A 35 -8.28 1.76 10.75
C GLU A 35 -7.38 1.19 11.86
N GLN A 36 -6.35 0.40 11.51
CA GLN A 36 -5.38 -0.11 12.48
C GLN A 36 -4.62 1.01 13.20
N ILE A 37 -4.25 2.07 12.48
CA ILE A 37 -3.62 3.24 13.08
C ILE A 37 -4.56 3.90 14.09
N GLY A 38 -5.85 4.06 13.75
CA GLY A 38 -6.86 4.61 14.65
C GLY A 38 -7.02 3.78 15.93
N GLU A 39 -6.99 2.46 15.83
CA GLU A 39 -7.01 1.56 16.99
C GLU A 39 -5.76 1.73 17.88
N LEU A 40 -4.57 1.85 17.26
CA LEU A 40 -3.32 2.09 17.99
C LEU A 40 -3.33 3.45 18.70
N GLU A 41 -3.82 4.51 18.03
CA GLU A 41 -3.96 5.85 18.61
C GLU A 41 -4.88 5.82 19.82
N LEU A 42 -6.06 5.22 19.69
CA LEU A 42 -7.03 5.09 20.77
C LEU A 42 -6.45 4.30 21.95
N SER A 43 -5.83 3.15 21.68
CA SER A 43 -5.22 2.32 22.71
C SER A 43 -4.16 3.09 23.52
N GLU A 44 -3.29 3.85 22.85
CA GLU A 44 -2.24 4.61 23.54
C GLU A 44 -2.80 5.82 24.30
N LEU A 45 -3.83 6.49 23.77
CA LEU A 45 -4.55 7.56 24.47
C LEU A 45 -5.20 7.09 25.78
N LEU A 46 -5.82 5.91 25.77
CA LEU A 46 -6.40 5.28 26.96
C LEU A 46 -5.32 4.89 27.98
N LYS A 47 -4.25 4.25 27.50
CA LYS A 47 -3.11 3.83 28.33
C LYS A 47 -2.44 5.01 29.04
N GLN A 48 -2.30 6.14 28.36
CA GLN A 48 -1.74 7.38 28.93
C GLN A 48 -2.77 8.20 29.73
N LYS A 49 -4.01 7.72 29.84
CA LYS A 49 -5.12 8.37 30.56
C LYS A 49 -5.41 9.79 30.05
N ILE A 50 -5.15 10.02 28.76
CA ILE A 50 -5.59 11.24 28.06
C ILE A 50 -7.09 11.12 27.80
N LEU A 51 -7.51 9.92 27.42
CA LEU A 51 -8.90 9.48 27.40
C LEU A 51 -9.19 8.56 28.58
N ILE A 52 -10.43 8.61 29.08
CA ILE A 52 -10.96 7.68 30.10
C ILE A 52 -11.57 6.46 29.41
N ASP A 53 -12.27 6.69 28.30
CA ASP A 53 -12.85 5.72 27.39
C ASP A 53 -12.78 6.27 25.95
N SER A 54 -13.35 5.58 24.96
CA SER A 54 -13.24 6.01 23.55
C SER A 54 -13.88 7.37 23.22
N LEU A 55 -14.68 7.93 24.13
CA LEU A 55 -15.45 9.16 23.90
C LEU A 55 -15.15 10.26 24.95
N THR A 56 -14.56 9.90 26.08
CA THR A 56 -14.41 10.81 27.23
C THR A 56 -12.96 11.25 27.42
N ILE A 57 -12.72 12.56 27.29
CA ILE A 57 -11.44 13.19 27.61
C ILE A 57 -11.30 13.34 29.12
N ALA A 58 -10.13 12.99 29.67
CA ALA A 58 -9.83 13.19 31.08
C ALA A 58 -9.81 14.68 31.44
N GLU A 59 -10.37 15.06 32.59
CA GLU A 59 -10.58 16.47 32.99
C GLU A 59 -9.31 17.33 32.88
N LYS A 60 -8.13 16.76 33.23
CA LYS A 60 -6.83 17.43 33.10
C LYS A 60 -6.55 17.94 31.68
N PHE A 61 -6.96 17.18 30.67
CA PHE A 61 -6.68 17.44 29.26
C PHE A 61 -7.86 18.05 28.52
N LYS A 62 -8.96 18.36 29.22
CA LYS A 62 -10.18 18.86 28.63
C LYS A 62 -10.19 20.39 28.66
N ASP A 63 -10.51 21.00 27.53
CA ASP A 63 -10.87 22.42 27.48
C ASP A 63 -12.34 22.59 27.88
N THR A 64 -12.59 23.40 28.92
CA THR A 64 -13.92 23.54 29.53
C THR A 64 -14.92 24.27 28.64
N THR A 65 -14.45 25.02 27.64
CA THR A 65 -15.31 25.80 26.76
C THR A 65 -15.73 24.99 25.52
N SER A 66 -14.79 24.29 24.91
CA SER A 66 -15.00 23.55 23.65
C SER A 66 -15.28 22.06 23.84
N ASN A 67 -15.08 21.51 25.04
CA ASN A 67 -15.09 20.07 25.32
C ASN A 67 -14.08 19.26 24.45
N ARG A 68 -13.04 19.90 23.92
CA ARG A 68 -11.95 19.26 23.15
C ARG A 68 -10.69 19.11 24.01
N LEU A 69 -9.63 18.55 23.43
CA LEU A 69 -8.32 18.58 24.06
C LEU A 69 -7.87 20.04 24.26
N ASN A 70 -7.40 20.35 25.47
CA ASN A 70 -6.63 21.58 25.71
C ASN A 70 -5.23 21.46 25.10
N ASN A 71 -4.42 22.52 25.20
CA ASN A 71 -3.09 22.56 24.59
C ASN A 71 -2.17 21.42 25.08
N GLU A 72 -2.19 21.07 26.37
CA GLU A 72 -1.39 19.96 26.91
C GLU A 72 -1.85 18.61 26.33
N GLY A 73 -3.16 18.40 26.26
CA GLY A 73 -3.75 17.19 25.68
C GLY A 73 -3.43 17.05 24.18
N PHE A 74 -3.51 18.16 23.44
CA PHE A 74 -3.21 18.17 22.01
C PHE A 74 -1.72 17.89 21.72
N GLN A 75 -0.81 18.46 22.52
CA GLN A 75 0.62 18.18 22.39
C GLN A 75 0.92 16.69 22.59
N LYS A 76 0.38 16.09 23.66
CA LYS A 76 0.54 14.65 23.91
C LYS A 76 -0.07 13.79 22.80
N TYR A 77 -1.26 14.14 22.33
CA TYR A 77 -1.88 13.43 21.20
C TYR A 77 -0.99 13.50 19.95
N SER A 78 -0.45 14.68 19.64
CA SER A 78 0.44 14.88 18.49
C SER A 78 1.72 14.04 18.59
N GLU A 79 2.32 13.93 19.78
CA GLU A 79 3.46 13.05 20.04
C GLU A 79 3.11 11.57 19.87
N ILE A 80 1.94 11.13 20.37
CA ILE A 80 1.45 9.76 20.20
C ILE A 80 1.27 9.45 18.72
N LYS A 81 0.54 10.31 18.00
CA LYS A 81 0.29 10.17 16.57
C LYS A 81 1.59 10.08 15.78
N MET A 82 2.53 10.99 16.01
CA MET A 82 3.86 10.96 15.37
C MET A 82 4.59 9.64 15.61
N ASN A 83 4.63 9.17 16.86
CA ASN A 83 5.32 7.92 17.20
C ASN A 83 4.67 6.70 16.55
N ILE A 84 3.35 6.68 16.45
CA ILE A 84 2.63 5.61 15.76
C ILE A 84 2.93 5.65 14.27
N TYR A 85 2.79 6.80 13.62
CA TYR A 85 3.02 6.96 12.18
C TYR A 85 4.45 6.56 11.79
N LEU A 86 5.46 7.07 12.50
CA LEU A 86 6.86 6.76 12.24
C LEU A 86 7.15 5.25 12.34
N LYS A 87 6.53 4.56 13.31
CA LYS A 87 6.71 3.11 13.48
C LYS A 87 5.90 2.31 12.46
N PHE A 88 4.69 2.75 12.15
CA PHE A 88 3.75 2.01 11.31
C PHE A 88 4.16 2.06 9.84
N PHE A 89 4.59 3.24 9.37
CA PHE A 89 5.06 3.50 8.00
C PHE A 89 6.58 3.38 7.85
N LYS A 90 7.28 2.79 8.82
CA LYS A 90 8.72 2.47 8.66
C LYS A 90 8.97 1.57 7.45
N ASP A 91 8.01 0.68 7.16
CA ASP A 91 8.00 -0.26 6.05
C ASP A 91 7.02 0.20 4.97
N TYR A 92 7.11 -0.43 3.80
CA TYR A 92 6.05 -0.42 2.81
C TYR A 92 4.94 -1.41 3.17
N LEU A 93 3.69 -1.05 2.90
CA LEU A 93 2.48 -1.81 3.23
C LEU A 93 1.84 -2.34 1.95
N TYR A 94 1.49 -3.61 1.95
CA TYR A 94 0.89 -4.29 0.80
C TYR A 94 -0.50 -3.73 0.45
N GLN A 95 -0.82 -3.61 -0.84
CA GLN A 95 -2.19 -3.33 -1.28
C GLN A 95 -2.74 -4.41 -2.18
N GLN A 96 -1.96 -4.84 -3.16
CA GLN A 96 -2.45 -5.72 -4.21
C GLN A 96 -1.28 -6.43 -4.86
N LYS A 97 -1.54 -7.61 -5.43
CA LYS A 97 -0.63 -8.21 -6.41
C LYS A 97 -1.34 -8.65 -7.67
N VAL A 98 -0.61 -8.65 -8.78
CA VAL A 98 -1.02 -9.27 -10.04
C VAL A 98 0.06 -10.21 -10.55
N GLU A 99 -0.35 -11.17 -11.37
CA GLU A 99 0.47 -12.27 -11.84
C GLU A 99 0.75 -12.14 -13.34
N TYR A 100 2.01 -12.29 -13.75
CA TYR A 100 2.38 -12.36 -15.16
C TYR A 100 3.61 -13.25 -15.36
N GLY A 101 3.50 -14.25 -16.25
CA GLY A 101 4.60 -15.19 -16.49
C GLY A 101 5.02 -15.90 -15.20
N ASN A 102 6.30 -15.77 -14.81
CA ASN A 102 6.85 -16.35 -13.58
C ASN A 102 7.03 -15.35 -12.44
N ASP A 103 6.45 -14.15 -12.58
CA ASP A 103 6.63 -13.05 -11.66
C ASP A 103 5.29 -12.62 -11.03
N PHE A 104 5.38 -12.05 -9.83
CA PHE A 104 4.34 -11.22 -9.24
C PHE A 104 4.76 -9.76 -9.31
N TYR A 105 3.79 -8.89 -9.61
CA TYR A 105 3.93 -7.45 -9.50
C TYR A 105 3.08 -7.01 -8.34
N VAL A 106 3.69 -6.40 -7.34
CA VAL A 106 3.08 -6.13 -6.05
C VAL A 106 3.05 -4.62 -5.83
N LEU A 107 1.85 -4.10 -5.60
CA LEU A 107 1.62 -2.73 -5.22
C LEU A 107 1.78 -2.60 -3.71
N TYR A 108 2.72 -1.75 -3.34
CA TYR A 108 2.96 -1.33 -1.98
C TYR A 108 2.77 0.18 -1.83
N PHE A 109 2.46 0.64 -0.63
CA PHE A 109 2.49 2.06 -0.29
C PHE A 109 3.16 2.34 1.04
N THR A 110 3.57 3.58 1.24
CA THR A 110 4.01 4.08 2.54
C THR A 110 3.67 5.56 2.67
N MET A 111 3.96 6.12 3.84
CA MET A 111 3.86 7.54 4.10
C MET A 111 5.25 8.11 4.39
N ALA A 112 5.56 9.23 3.76
CA ALA A 112 6.69 10.08 4.09
C ALA A 112 6.20 11.26 4.94
N GLY A 113 6.91 11.56 6.02
CA GLY A 113 6.48 12.59 6.96
C GLY A 113 5.15 12.24 7.64
N PHE A 114 4.15 13.11 7.45
CA PHE A 114 2.83 13.02 8.10
C PHE A 114 1.64 12.94 7.16
N ASP A 115 1.88 13.16 5.88
CA ASP A 115 0.78 13.31 4.93
C ASP A 115 1.16 12.76 3.57
N ASP A 116 2.43 12.87 3.16
CA ASP A 116 2.81 12.55 1.81
C ASP A 116 2.81 11.04 1.55
N MET A 117 2.12 10.62 0.50
CA MET A 117 1.87 9.20 0.23
C MET A 117 2.69 8.75 -0.96
N GLU A 118 3.35 7.60 -0.82
CA GLU A 118 4.21 7.02 -1.84
C GLU A 118 3.69 5.63 -2.20
N TRP A 119 3.63 5.32 -3.50
CA TRP A 119 3.29 4.00 -4.03
C TRP A 119 4.47 3.44 -4.82
N ASN A 120 4.73 2.16 -4.63
CA ASN A 120 5.76 1.42 -5.34
C ASN A 120 5.17 0.16 -5.96
N ILE A 121 5.55 -0.12 -7.19
CA ILE A 121 5.34 -1.43 -7.81
C ILE A 121 6.66 -2.19 -7.74
N VAL A 122 6.64 -3.34 -7.10
CA VAL A 122 7.81 -4.22 -6.93
C VAL A 122 7.56 -5.53 -7.65
N LYS A 123 8.50 -5.96 -8.47
CA LYS A 123 8.50 -7.26 -9.14
C LYS A 123 9.18 -8.29 -8.23
N TRP A 124 8.54 -9.45 -8.12
CA TRP A 124 8.98 -10.59 -7.32
C TRP A 124 9.01 -11.84 -8.18
N LYS A 125 10.03 -12.67 -8.04
CA LYS A 125 9.97 -14.04 -8.54
C LYS A 125 8.92 -14.81 -7.73
N LYS A 126 8.00 -15.51 -8.40
CA LYS A 126 6.92 -16.26 -7.71
C LYS A 126 7.43 -17.25 -6.69
N GLU A 127 8.54 -17.92 -6.99
CA GLU A 127 9.19 -18.90 -6.11
C GLU A 127 9.73 -18.29 -4.81
N ASN A 128 10.01 -16.98 -4.82
CA ASN A 128 10.54 -16.25 -3.66
C ASN A 128 9.46 -15.48 -2.90
N TRP A 129 8.25 -15.37 -3.45
CA TRP A 129 7.13 -14.67 -2.81
C TRP A 129 6.59 -15.45 -1.63
N LYS A 130 6.48 -14.77 -0.47
CA LYS A 130 6.04 -15.37 0.81
C LYS A 130 4.76 -14.77 1.40
N GLY A 131 4.01 -14.00 0.61
CA GLY A 131 2.83 -13.27 1.11
C GLY A 131 3.19 -12.10 2.03
N GLU A 132 4.19 -11.30 1.64
CA GLU A 132 4.73 -10.26 2.52
C GLU A 132 3.84 -9.01 2.60
N GLU A 133 3.09 -8.89 3.69
CA GLU A 133 2.24 -7.72 3.96
C GLU A 133 3.04 -6.44 4.23
N ARG A 134 4.27 -6.58 4.73
CA ARG A 134 5.20 -5.48 5.00
C ARG A 134 6.54 -5.73 4.33
N LEU A 135 7.01 -4.76 3.55
CA LEU A 135 8.31 -4.79 2.88
C LEU A 135 9.23 -3.73 3.49
N ASP A 136 10.32 -4.19 4.10
CA ASP A 136 11.36 -3.31 4.63
C ASP A 136 11.98 -2.43 3.53
N ARG A 137 12.20 -1.14 3.84
CA ARG A 137 12.69 -0.16 2.86
C ARG A 137 14.13 -0.42 2.41
N GLU A 138 14.99 -0.96 3.28
CA GLU A 138 16.38 -1.28 2.94
C GLU A 138 16.47 -2.56 2.12
N ARG A 139 15.58 -3.52 2.38
CA ARG A 139 15.47 -4.73 1.56
C ARG A 139 15.17 -4.39 0.10
N LEU A 140 14.25 -3.46 -0.17
CA LEU A 140 13.96 -3.01 -1.55
C LEU A 140 15.19 -2.45 -2.28
N LYS A 141 16.21 -1.96 -1.56
CA LYS A 141 17.44 -1.41 -2.13
C LYS A 141 18.56 -2.44 -2.30
N THR A 142 18.52 -3.54 -1.55
CA THR A 142 19.67 -4.44 -1.37
C THR A 142 19.41 -5.89 -1.77
N ASP A 143 18.14 -6.30 -1.82
CA ASP A 143 17.73 -7.65 -2.19
C ASP A 143 17.64 -7.79 -3.72
N ASN A 144 18.39 -8.74 -4.27
CA ASN A 144 18.45 -9.01 -5.71
C ASN A 144 17.25 -9.85 -6.20
N ASP A 145 16.46 -10.43 -5.29
CA ASP A 145 15.27 -11.23 -5.63
C ASP A 145 14.04 -10.37 -5.92
N ILE A 146 14.14 -9.06 -5.69
CA ILE A 146 13.08 -8.08 -5.90
C ILE A 146 13.59 -6.89 -6.71
N GLU A 147 12.72 -6.33 -7.53
CA GLU A 147 13.06 -5.21 -8.40
C GLU A 147 12.01 -4.11 -8.26
N LYS A 148 12.44 -2.89 -7.93
CA LYS A 148 11.57 -1.71 -7.96
C LYS A 148 11.31 -1.33 -9.42
N ILE A 149 10.06 -1.44 -9.85
CA ILE A 149 9.65 -1.19 -11.24
C ILE A 149 9.23 0.27 -11.44
N LEU A 150 8.38 0.77 -10.55
CA LEU A 150 7.78 2.10 -10.64
C LEU A 150 7.60 2.68 -9.24
N TRP A 151 7.60 4.01 -9.17
CA TRP A 151 7.10 4.71 -8.00
C TRP A 151 6.41 6.02 -8.39
N ASN A 152 5.40 6.36 -7.60
CA ASN A 152 4.67 7.63 -7.66
C ASN A 152 4.44 8.14 -6.25
N TYR A 153 4.30 9.45 -6.13
CA TYR A 153 4.18 10.13 -4.86
C TYR A 153 3.28 11.36 -4.98
N ASP A 154 2.39 11.53 -4.00
CA ASP A 154 1.52 12.71 -3.90
C ASP A 154 1.74 13.43 -2.57
N GLU A 155 2.05 14.74 -2.65
CA GLU A 155 2.13 15.65 -1.51
C GLU A 155 0.76 16.23 -1.17
N ALA A 156 0.13 16.89 -2.15
CA ALA A 156 -1.19 17.51 -2.03
C ALA A 156 -2.11 17.10 -3.19
N GLY A 157 -3.42 17.22 -2.99
CA GLY A 157 -4.41 16.85 -4.00
C GLY A 157 -4.58 15.34 -4.23
N LYS A 158 -4.12 14.51 -3.30
CA LYS A 158 -3.98 13.04 -3.40
C LYS A 158 -5.17 12.30 -4.04
N ASN A 159 -4.87 11.34 -4.91
CA ASN A 159 -5.84 10.39 -5.43
C ASN A 159 -5.83 9.12 -4.59
N LEU A 160 -6.60 9.12 -3.50
CA LEU A 160 -6.65 8.02 -2.52
C LEU A 160 -7.69 6.93 -2.83
N GLU A 161 -8.54 7.17 -3.82
CA GLU A 161 -9.63 6.28 -4.24
C GLU A 161 -9.17 5.32 -5.34
N ASN A 162 -9.77 4.13 -5.42
CA ASN A 162 -9.59 3.17 -6.53
C ASN A 162 -8.11 2.91 -6.90
N ILE A 163 -7.25 2.84 -5.89
CA ILE A 163 -5.83 2.55 -6.07
C ILE A 163 -5.69 1.07 -6.40
N ARG A 164 -5.19 0.76 -7.60
CA ARG A 164 -4.95 -0.62 -8.02
C ARG A 164 -3.91 -0.71 -9.12
N ILE A 165 -3.40 -1.92 -9.31
CA ILE A 165 -2.66 -2.33 -10.48
C ILE A 165 -3.42 -3.43 -11.22
N PHE A 166 -3.30 -3.45 -12.54
CA PHE A 166 -3.87 -4.50 -13.37
C PHE A 166 -3.10 -4.65 -14.68
N ILE A 167 -3.32 -5.78 -15.35
CA ILE A 167 -2.65 -6.10 -16.61
C ILE A 167 -3.67 -6.06 -17.75
N LYS A 168 -3.31 -5.38 -18.83
CA LYS A 168 -4.07 -5.37 -20.08
C LYS A 168 -3.11 -5.36 -21.27
N ASN A 169 -3.28 -6.28 -22.21
CA ASN A 169 -2.45 -6.41 -23.41
C ASN A 169 -0.93 -6.48 -23.10
N ASP A 170 -0.58 -7.26 -22.08
CA ASP A 170 0.74 -7.34 -21.41
C ASP A 170 1.41 -6.00 -21.10
N TYR A 171 0.58 -5.02 -20.75
CA TYR A 171 1.02 -3.84 -20.02
C TYR A 171 0.53 -3.92 -18.58
N LEU A 172 1.41 -3.59 -17.65
CA LEU A 172 1.07 -3.35 -16.26
C LEU A 172 0.73 -1.87 -16.09
N ILE A 173 -0.44 -1.61 -15.51
CA ILE A 173 -1.01 -0.27 -15.37
C ILE A 173 -1.26 -0.01 -13.90
N MET A 174 -0.91 1.19 -13.43
CA MET A 174 -1.35 1.70 -12.13
C MET A 174 -2.48 2.70 -12.31
N GLU A 175 -3.54 2.54 -11.53
CA GLU A 175 -4.68 3.45 -11.47
C GLU A 175 -4.84 4.01 -10.07
N ARG A 176 -5.16 5.30 -9.98
CA ARG A 176 -5.59 5.97 -8.75
C ARG A 176 -6.60 7.07 -9.11
N GLY A 177 -7.69 7.14 -8.37
CA GLY A 177 -8.74 8.13 -8.57
C GLY A 177 -9.41 8.04 -9.94
N ASN A 178 -9.52 6.83 -10.51
CA ASN A 178 -10.03 6.57 -11.87
C ASN A 178 -9.19 7.19 -13.00
N LEU A 179 -7.92 7.48 -12.73
CA LEU A 179 -6.96 7.95 -13.73
C LEU A 179 -5.78 6.98 -13.77
N TYR A 180 -5.17 6.80 -14.93
CA TYR A 180 -3.96 5.98 -15.06
C TYR A 180 -2.74 6.83 -14.77
N HIS A 181 -1.85 6.32 -13.91
CA HIS A 181 -0.65 7.02 -13.43
C HIS A 181 0.63 6.46 -14.02
N SER A 182 0.65 5.17 -14.37
CA SER A 182 1.84 4.56 -14.95
C SER A 182 1.51 3.41 -15.89
N LEU A 183 2.46 3.15 -16.79
CA LEU A 183 2.42 2.11 -17.80
C LEU A 183 3.79 1.46 -17.95
N TYR A 184 3.84 0.16 -17.71
CA TYR A 184 5.03 -0.67 -17.86
C TYR A 184 4.79 -1.79 -18.88
N ASP A 185 5.70 -1.93 -19.83
CA ASP A 185 5.71 -2.99 -20.83
C ASP A 185 6.27 -4.27 -20.22
N LEU A 186 5.40 -5.25 -19.98
CA LEU A 186 5.80 -6.52 -19.38
C LEU A 186 6.61 -7.41 -20.33
N LYS A 187 6.48 -7.23 -21.66
CA LYS A 187 7.18 -8.04 -22.66
C LYS A 187 8.60 -7.57 -22.85
N ASN A 188 8.80 -6.25 -22.87
CA ASN A 188 10.11 -5.61 -23.06
C ASN A 188 10.77 -5.17 -21.74
N GLU A 189 10.11 -5.45 -20.61
CA GLU A 189 10.53 -5.09 -19.26
C GLU A 189 10.91 -3.60 -19.11
N LYS A 190 10.07 -2.71 -19.65
CA LYS A 190 10.38 -1.28 -19.77
C LYS A 190 9.26 -0.37 -19.29
N VAL A 191 9.60 0.64 -18.49
CA VAL A 191 8.70 1.76 -18.17
C VAL A 191 8.45 2.60 -19.43
N ILE A 192 7.18 2.76 -19.81
CA ILE A 192 6.77 3.60 -20.95
C ILE A 192 6.36 4.99 -20.45
N LEU A 193 5.50 5.04 -19.44
CA LEU A 193 5.00 6.28 -18.86
C LEU A 193 4.98 6.16 -17.35
N ASN A 194 5.57 7.15 -16.68
CA ASN A 194 5.52 7.33 -15.24
C ASN A 194 5.82 8.79 -14.93
N GLU A 195 5.01 9.43 -14.08
CA GLU A 195 5.34 10.72 -13.47
C GLU A 195 5.45 10.54 -11.96
N GLU A 196 6.64 10.73 -11.41
CA GLU A 196 6.91 10.48 -10.00
C GLU A 196 6.10 11.42 -9.10
N SER A 197 5.91 12.68 -9.51
CA SER A 197 5.13 13.67 -8.76
C SER A 197 4.18 14.47 -9.65
N PRO A 198 2.94 14.00 -9.87
CA PRO A 198 1.95 14.73 -10.66
C PRO A 198 1.62 16.10 -10.07
N TRP A 199 1.70 16.26 -8.75
CA TRP A 199 1.53 17.55 -8.07
C TRP A 199 2.54 18.58 -8.57
N ASN A 200 3.83 18.23 -8.57
CA ASN A 200 4.88 19.13 -9.03
C ASN A 200 4.84 19.35 -10.55
N ALA A 201 4.54 18.30 -11.33
CA ALA A 201 4.45 18.39 -12.78
C ALA A 201 3.26 19.26 -13.28
N SER A 202 2.26 19.49 -12.43
CA SER A 202 1.07 20.31 -12.71
C SER A 202 1.12 21.72 -12.09
N ASP A 203 2.30 22.17 -11.64
CA ASP A 203 2.52 23.44 -10.95
C ASP A 203 1.79 23.60 -9.61
N GLY A 204 1.37 22.49 -8.97
CA GLY A 204 0.95 22.45 -7.57
C GLY A 204 -0.16 23.42 -7.16
N LYS A 205 -1.16 23.65 -8.02
CA LYS A 205 -2.26 24.59 -7.73
C LYS A 205 -3.34 23.97 -6.86
N ASP A 206 -4.05 22.98 -7.39
CA ASP A 206 -5.11 22.26 -6.70
C ASP A 206 -5.34 20.87 -7.33
N LYS A 207 -6.18 20.06 -6.68
CA LYS A 207 -6.50 18.70 -7.11
C LYS A 207 -7.16 18.64 -8.49
N ALA A 208 -7.97 19.63 -8.87
CA ALA A 208 -8.69 19.61 -10.13
C ALA A 208 -7.73 19.86 -11.30
N GLU A 209 -6.86 20.86 -11.18
CA GLU A 209 -5.81 21.14 -12.17
C GLU A 209 -4.79 19.97 -12.26
N MET A 210 -4.40 19.39 -11.13
CA MET A 210 -3.56 18.19 -11.12
C MET A 210 -4.23 17.02 -11.85
N ASN A 211 -5.50 16.72 -11.56
CA ASN A 211 -6.24 15.65 -12.23
C ASN A 211 -6.39 15.90 -13.73
N LYS A 212 -6.61 17.15 -14.15
CA LYS A 212 -6.66 17.52 -15.56
C LYS A 212 -5.31 17.26 -16.22
N TRP A 213 -4.23 17.66 -15.58
CA TRP A 213 -2.88 17.38 -16.06
C TRP A 213 -2.60 15.88 -16.18
N ILE A 214 -2.93 15.09 -15.15
CA ILE A 214 -2.79 13.62 -15.16
C ILE A 214 -3.58 13.03 -16.34
N LYS A 215 -4.81 13.52 -16.55
CA LYS A 215 -5.66 13.05 -17.63
C LYS A 215 -4.97 13.23 -18.99
N GLU A 216 -4.51 14.44 -19.27
CA GLU A 216 -3.91 14.83 -20.56
C GLU A 216 -2.52 14.19 -20.78
N ASN A 217 -1.73 14.06 -19.71
CA ASN A 217 -0.31 13.68 -19.82
C ASN A 217 -0.01 12.21 -19.56
N LEU A 218 -0.88 11.52 -18.83
CA LEU A 218 -0.72 10.12 -18.47
C LEU A 218 -1.90 9.30 -18.98
N HIS A 219 -3.11 9.53 -18.44
CA HIS A 219 -4.27 8.66 -18.68
C HIS A 219 -4.62 8.52 -20.17
N ASP A 220 -4.83 9.63 -20.88
CA ASP A 220 -5.23 9.60 -22.29
C ASP A 220 -4.12 8.99 -23.17
N LYS A 221 -2.85 9.20 -22.83
CA LYS A 221 -1.73 8.58 -23.55
C LYS A 221 -1.68 7.07 -23.30
N ILE A 222 -1.90 6.65 -22.05
CA ILE A 222 -1.99 5.24 -21.69
C ILE A 222 -3.14 4.57 -22.43
N GLU A 223 -4.33 5.18 -22.48
CA GLU A 223 -5.45 4.65 -23.26
C GLU A 223 -5.10 4.45 -24.74
N GLN A 224 -4.36 5.40 -25.34
CA GLN A 224 -3.88 5.24 -26.72
C GLN A 224 -2.94 4.05 -26.89
N TYR A 225 -2.06 3.75 -25.93
CA TYR A 225 -1.22 2.54 -25.97
C TYR A 225 -2.08 1.27 -25.87
N LEU A 226 -3.08 1.27 -24.98
CA LEU A 226 -3.91 0.09 -24.74
C LEU A 226 -4.87 -0.23 -25.90
N ASN A 227 -5.20 0.76 -26.72
CA ASN A 227 -6.11 0.62 -27.86
C ASN A 227 -5.39 0.39 -29.20
N LYS A 228 -4.05 0.46 -29.24
CA LYS A 228 -3.28 0.08 -30.43
C LYS A 228 -3.06 -1.43 -30.45
N GLU A 229 -3.15 -2.03 -31.63
CA GLU A 229 -2.67 -3.40 -31.81
C GLU A 229 -1.17 -3.44 -31.52
N ARG A 230 -0.75 -4.46 -30.79
CA ARG A 230 0.63 -4.62 -30.38
C ARG A 230 1.40 -5.34 -31.48
N GLU A 231 2.49 -4.73 -31.93
CA GLU A 231 3.41 -5.31 -32.92
C GLU A 231 4.29 -6.45 -32.33
#